data_AF-A0A6J0VSB5-F1
#
_entry.id   AF-A0A6J0VSB5-F1
#
_cell.length_a   1.000
_cell.length_b   1.000
_cell.length_c   1.000
_cell.angle_alpha   90.00
_cell.angle_beta   90.00
_cell.angle_gamma   90.00
#
_symmetry.space_group_name_H-M   'P 1'
#
loop_
_entity.id
_entity.type
_entity.pdbx_description
1 polymer ?
#
loop_
_entity_poly.entity_id
_entity_poly.type
_entity_poly.pdbx_seq_one_letter_code
_entity_poly.pdbx_strand_id
1 'polypeptide(L)'
;MALAFSLHSTCPSGLSPSCCHKALHLLGYCCPGMWDNITCWKPAHVGEMVLVSCPELFRIFNPDQVWETETIGEFGFADSKSLDLSDMRVVSRNCTEDGWSEPFPHYFDACGFEEYESETGDQDYYYLSVKALYTVGYSTSLVTLTTAMVILCRFRKLHCTRNFIHMNLFVSFMLRAISVFIKDWILYAEQDSNHCFLSTVECKAVMVFFHYCVVSNYFWLFIEGLYLFTLLVETFFPERRYFYWYIIIGWGTPTVCVSVWAMLRLYFDDTGCWDMNDNTALWWVIKGPVVGSIMVNFVLFIGIIVILVQKLQSPDMGGNESSIYL
;
A
#
# COMPACT_ATOMS: atom_id res chain seq x y z
N MET A 1 8.25 -2.70 -20.00
CA MET A 1 8.51 -3.43 -21.27
C MET A 1 7.49 -4.55 -21.55
N ALA A 2 6.95 -5.27 -20.54
CA ALA A 2 5.92 -6.30 -20.74
C ALA A 2 4.55 -5.75 -21.19
N LEU A 3 4.13 -4.56 -20.73
CA LEU A 3 2.94 -3.87 -21.27
C LEU A 3 3.11 -3.52 -22.75
N ALA A 4 4.29 -3.05 -23.16
CA ALA A 4 4.62 -2.82 -24.57
C ALA A 4 4.62 -4.13 -25.38
N PHE A 5 5.06 -5.25 -24.80
CA PHE A 5 4.99 -6.58 -25.42
C PHE A 5 3.55 -7.13 -25.53
N SER A 6 2.70 -6.87 -24.53
CA SER A 6 1.27 -7.23 -24.52
C SER A 6 0.45 -6.36 -25.49
N LEU A 7 0.78 -5.07 -25.57
CA LEU A 7 0.26 -4.14 -26.58
C LEU A 7 0.73 -4.53 -27.98
N HIS A 8 1.97 -4.99 -28.15
CA HIS A 8 2.49 -5.51 -29.42
C HIS A 8 1.78 -6.80 -29.85
N SER A 9 1.48 -7.72 -28.92
CA SER A 9 0.79 -9.00 -29.21
C SER A 9 -0.72 -8.87 -29.43
N THR A 10 -1.34 -7.78 -28.96
CA THR A 10 -2.75 -7.42 -29.24
C THR A 10 -2.91 -6.42 -30.39
N CYS A 11 -1.81 -5.81 -30.85
CA CYS A 11 -1.83 -5.01 -32.07
C CYS A 11 -2.02 -5.96 -33.26
N PRO A 12 -3.12 -5.85 -34.02
CA PRO A 12 -3.34 -6.70 -35.18
C PRO A 12 -2.25 -6.40 -36.20
N SER A 13 -1.21 -7.23 -36.21
CA SER A 13 -0.14 -7.25 -37.19
C SER A 13 -0.73 -7.83 -38.48
N GLY A 14 -1.47 -7.00 -39.19
CA GLY A 14 -2.06 -7.32 -40.48
C GLY A 14 -3.45 -7.93 -40.39
N LEU A 15 -4.34 -7.32 -41.17
CA LEU A 15 -5.68 -7.76 -41.61
C LEU A 15 -6.84 -7.63 -40.61
N SER A 16 -7.56 -6.49 -40.73
CA SER A 16 -9.02 -6.52 -40.86
C SER A 16 -9.45 -5.66 -42.07
N PRO A 17 -10.35 -6.14 -42.95
CA PRO A 17 -10.44 -5.74 -44.37
C PRO A 17 -11.37 -4.54 -44.61
N SER A 18 -11.16 -3.41 -43.93
CA SER A 18 -12.00 -2.21 -44.14
C SER A 18 -11.46 -1.23 -45.18
N CYS A 19 -10.14 -1.23 -45.49
CA CYS A 19 -9.54 -0.41 -46.58
C CYS A 19 -9.23 -1.22 -47.86
N CYS A 20 -9.62 -2.49 -47.97
CA CYS A 20 -9.40 -3.28 -49.19
C CYS A 20 -10.56 -4.24 -49.48
N HIS A 21 -11.69 -3.68 -49.88
CA HIS A 21 -12.66 -4.41 -50.68
C HIS A 21 -13.39 -3.48 -51.67
N LYS A 22 -12.76 -3.26 -52.83
CA LYS A 22 -13.26 -3.78 -54.12
C LYS A 22 -12.34 -3.33 -55.23
N ALA A 23 -11.94 -4.30 -56.05
CA ALA A 23 -11.32 -4.09 -57.33
C ALA A 23 -12.23 -3.22 -58.23
N LEU A 24 -11.87 -1.95 -58.36
CA LEU A 24 -12.00 -1.18 -59.59
C LEU A 24 -11.04 0.00 -59.47
N HIS A 25 -10.17 0.16 -60.46
CA HIS A 25 -9.31 1.33 -60.64
C HIS A 25 -10.02 2.62 -60.19
N LEU A 26 -9.65 3.20 -59.05
CA LEU A 26 -9.71 4.62 -58.68
C LEU A 26 -9.01 4.77 -57.32
N LEU A 27 -8.08 5.71 -57.24
CA LEU A 27 -7.09 5.88 -56.18
C LEU A 27 -7.71 6.01 -54.78
N GLY A 28 -7.35 5.10 -53.88
CA GLY A 28 -7.55 5.26 -52.43
C GLY A 28 -6.23 5.00 -51.73
N TYR A 29 -5.47 6.05 -51.47
CA TYR A 29 -4.28 5.96 -50.61
C TYR A 29 -4.78 5.77 -49.17
N CYS A 30 -4.41 4.66 -48.51
CA CYS A 30 -4.65 4.41 -47.08
C CYS A 30 -3.30 4.15 -46.39
N CYS A 31 -3.15 4.60 -45.15
CA CYS A 31 -2.03 4.22 -44.30
C CYS A 31 -2.33 2.85 -43.65
N PRO A 32 -1.40 1.88 -43.69
CA PRO A 32 -1.59 0.60 -43.03
C PRO A 32 -1.51 0.74 -41.51
N GLY A 33 -2.16 -0.17 -40.79
CA GLY A 33 -2.02 -0.25 -39.33
C GLY A 33 -0.57 -0.55 -38.96
N MET A 34 -0.03 0.16 -37.96
CA MET A 34 1.38 0.07 -37.58
C MET A 34 1.59 0.07 -36.07
N TRP A 35 2.72 -0.47 -35.65
CA TRP A 35 3.21 -0.41 -34.28
C TRP A 35 4.46 0.46 -34.24
N ASP A 36 4.47 1.49 -33.41
CA ASP A 36 5.56 2.47 -33.33
C ASP A 36 6.50 2.26 -32.13
N ASN A 37 6.50 1.05 -31.57
CA ASN A 37 7.21 0.68 -30.35
C ASN A 37 6.59 1.19 -29.03
N ILE A 38 5.52 1.99 -29.09
CA ILE A 38 4.85 2.55 -27.91
C ILE A 38 3.34 2.25 -27.93
N THR A 39 2.65 2.56 -29.03
CA THR A 39 1.21 2.32 -29.22
C THR A 39 0.89 1.69 -30.58
N CYS A 40 -0.31 1.12 -30.68
CA CYS A 40 -0.82 0.51 -31.89
C CYS A 40 -1.71 1.50 -32.65
N TRP A 41 -1.39 1.74 -33.92
CA TRP A 41 -2.13 2.63 -34.81
C TRP A 41 -3.01 1.83 -35.76
N LYS A 42 -4.30 2.17 -35.82
CA LYS A 42 -5.27 1.55 -36.73
C LYS A 42 -5.08 2.06 -38.16
N PRO A 43 -5.40 1.28 -39.20
CA PRO A 43 -5.39 1.76 -40.59
C PRO A 43 -6.32 2.97 -40.75
N ALA A 44 -5.89 3.95 -41.53
CA ALA A 44 -6.59 5.22 -41.71
C ALA A 44 -6.56 5.68 -43.18
N HIS A 45 -7.52 6.49 -43.58
CA HIS A 45 -7.55 7.10 -44.91
C HIS A 45 -6.60 8.29 -45.00
N VAL A 46 -6.06 8.57 -46.19
CA VAL A 46 -5.26 9.78 -46.38
C VAL A 46 -6.10 11.04 -46.10
N GLY A 47 -5.56 11.91 -45.24
CA GLY A 47 -6.23 13.09 -44.69
C GLY A 47 -6.89 12.86 -43.34
N GLU A 48 -6.93 11.63 -42.82
CA GLU A 48 -7.51 11.28 -41.53
C GLU A 48 -6.48 11.41 -40.39
N MET A 49 -6.91 12.04 -39.29
CA MET A 49 -6.14 12.15 -38.05
C MET A 49 -6.63 11.08 -37.06
N VAL A 50 -5.69 10.25 -36.58
CA VAL A 50 -5.95 9.24 -35.56
C VAL A 50 -5.45 9.74 -34.22
N LEU A 51 -6.25 9.52 -33.17
CA LEU A 51 -5.91 9.87 -31.79
C LEU A 51 -5.82 8.59 -30.94
N VAL A 52 -4.79 8.50 -30.11
CA VAL A 52 -4.56 7.39 -29.19
C VAL A 52 -4.24 7.95 -27.81
N SER A 53 -4.91 7.41 -26.77
CA SER A 53 -4.63 7.79 -25.38
C SER A 53 -3.25 7.30 -24.91
N CYS A 54 -2.65 8.03 -23.98
CA CYS A 54 -1.38 7.65 -23.36
C CYS A 54 -1.44 6.22 -22.76
N PRO A 55 -0.40 5.38 -22.97
CA PRO A 55 -0.33 4.06 -22.36
C PRO A 55 -0.38 4.10 -20.83
N GLU A 56 -0.98 3.08 -20.22
CA GLU A 56 -1.02 2.89 -18.75
C GLU A 56 0.37 2.90 -18.09
N LEU A 57 1.42 2.56 -18.84
CA LEU A 57 2.80 2.64 -18.36
C LEU A 57 3.17 4.04 -17.87
N PHE A 58 2.67 5.10 -18.52
CA PHE A 58 2.98 6.48 -18.17
C PHE A 58 2.21 6.98 -16.94
N ARG A 59 1.12 6.31 -16.53
CA ARG A 59 0.40 6.62 -15.27
C ARG A 59 1.20 6.23 -14.03
N ILE A 60 2.02 5.19 -14.11
CA ILE A 60 2.83 4.68 -12.99
C ILE A 60 3.94 5.68 -12.62
N PHE A 61 4.48 6.39 -13.61
CA PHE A 61 5.55 7.37 -13.40
C PHE A 61 5.07 8.72 -12.89
N ASN A 62 3.77 9.02 -12.99
CA ASN A 62 3.21 10.30 -12.57
C ASN A 62 1.84 10.12 -11.88
N PRO A 63 1.80 9.54 -10.65
CA PRO A 63 0.57 9.31 -9.91
C PRO A 63 -0.10 10.60 -9.43
N ASP A 64 0.66 11.69 -9.25
CA ASP A 64 0.17 12.92 -8.63
C ASP A 64 -0.84 13.70 -9.49
N GLN A 65 -0.83 13.50 -10.81
CA GLN A 65 -1.84 14.10 -11.68
C GLN A 65 -3.19 13.35 -11.72
N VAL A 66 -3.35 12.22 -11.02
CA VAL A 66 -4.65 11.53 -10.90
C VAL A 66 -5.56 12.26 -9.90
N TRP A 67 -4.99 12.95 -8.91
CA TRP A 67 -5.75 13.64 -7.86
C TRP A 67 -6.48 14.91 -8.34
N GLU A 68 -5.97 15.62 -9.35
CA GLU A 68 -6.66 16.81 -9.88
C GLU A 68 -7.92 16.47 -10.70
N THR A 69 -8.08 15.23 -11.17
CA THR A 69 -9.18 14.89 -12.10
C THR A 69 -10.45 14.35 -11.43
N GLU A 70 -10.42 13.90 -10.17
CA GLU A 70 -11.64 13.50 -9.46
C GLU A 70 -12.40 14.67 -8.80
N THR A 71 -11.80 15.87 -8.75
CA THR A 71 -12.41 17.08 -8.16
C THR A 71 -12.91 18.11 -9.17
N ILE A 72 -12.90 17.82 -10.48
CA ILE A 72 -13.60 18.63 -11.48
C ILE A 72 -15.01 18.05 -11.70
N GLY A 73 -15.71 17.93 -10.58
CA GLY A 73 -17.10 17.52 -10.51
C GLY A 73 -18.01 18.63 -10.04
N GLU A 74 -17.57 19.90 -9.94
CA GLU A 74 -18.48 21.02 -9.68
C GLU A 74 -17.82 22.40 -9.90
N PHE A 75 -18.33 23.13 -10.89
CA PHE A 75 -18.39 24.61 -10.99
C PHE A 75 -17.10 25.46 -10.91
N GLY A 76 -16.71 26.07 -12.04
CA GLY A 76 -15.83 27.25 -12.08
C GLY A 76 -15.42 27.67 -13.50
N PHE A 77 -15.64 28.93 -13.85
CA PHE A 77 -15.60 29.52 -15.20
C PHE A 77 -14.23 30.20 -15.50
N ALA A 78 -13.63 29.94 -16.68
CA ALA A 78 -12.71 30.84 -17.42
C ALA A 78 -12.42 30.18 -18.79
N ASP A 79 -13.12 30.53 -19.87
CA ASP A 79 -12.86 31.59 -20.86
C ASP A 79 -11.57 31.45 -21.70
N SER A 80 -11.74 31.67 -23.01
CA SER A 80 -10.77 31.78 -24.11
C SER A 80 -10.16 30.50 -24.73
N LYS A 81 -10.71 30.17 -25.91
CA LYS A 81 -10.09 29.56 -27.10
C LYS A 81 -8.59 29.14 -27.01
N SER A 82 -8.34 27.92 -26.61
CA SER A 82 -7.57 26.92 -27.40
C SER A 82 -7.91 25.55 -26.83
N LEU A 83 -8.58 24.70 -27.61
CA LEU A 83 -8.83 23.33 -27.21
C LEU A 83 -7.56 22.55 -27.54
N ASP A 84 -6.54 22.71 -26.71
CA ASP A 84 -5.23 22.09 -26.93
C ASP A 84 -5.29 20.60 -26.59
N LEU A 85 -4.78 19.80 -27.53
CA LEU A 85 -4.74 18.34 -27.47
C LEU A 85 -3.95 17.79 -26.27
N SER A 86 -3.16 18.62 -25.60
CA SER A 86 -2.41 18.32 -24.38
C SER A 86 -3.32 18.05 -23.18
N ASP A 87 -4.52 18.65 -23.13
CA ASP A 87 -5.43 18.52 -21.98
C ASP A 87 -6.14 17.15 -21.94
N MET A 88 -6.09 16.40 -23.03
CA MET A 88 -6.77 15.09 -23.16
C MET A 88 -5.85 13.87 -22.96
N ARG A 89 -4.55 14.04 -22.62
CA ARG A 89 -3.56 12.94 -22.55
C ARG A 89 -3.65 11.98 -23.76
N VAL A 90 -3.73 12.57 -24.95
CA VAL A 90 -3.80 11.85 -26.22
C VAL A 90 -2.67 12.28 -27.15
N VAL A 91 -2.13 11.33 -27.89
CA VAL A 91 -1.16 11.54 -28.96
C VAL A 91 -1.88 11.37 -30.29
N SER A 92 -1.63 12.26 -31.25
CA SER A 92 -2.25 12.20 -32.58
C SER A 92 -1.23 11.94 -33.68
N ARG A 93 -1.65 11.26 -34.75
CA ARG A 93 -0.90 11.11 -36.00
C ARG A 93 -1.83 11.33 -37.18
N ASN A 94 -1.30 11.95 -38.23
CA ASN A 94 -2.02 12.19 -39.47
C ASN A 94 -1.57 11.18 -40.54
N CYS A 95 -2.50 10.67 -41.33
CA CYS A 95 -2.20 9.85 -42.49
C CYS A 95 -2.08 10.73 -43.75
N THR A 96 -0.89 10.79 -44.35
CA THR A 96 -0.60 11.56 -45.57
C THR A 96 -0.38 10.64 -46.78
N GLU A 97 -0.31 11.21 -47.99
CA GLU A 97 -0.01 10.44 -49.22
C GLU A 97 1.34 9.71 -49.14
N ASP A 98 2.29 10.23 -48.35
CA ASP A 98 3.62 9.67 -48.12
C ASP A 98 3.66 8.68 -46.94
N GLY A 99 2.58 8.54 -46.16
CA GLY A 99 2.47 7.62 -45.03
C GLY A 99 2.08 8.29 -43.71
N TRP A 100 2.48 7.71 -42.57
CA TRP A 100 2.15 8.25 -41.25
C TRP A 100 3.06 9.43 -40.87
N SER A 101 2.47 10.50 -40.35
CA SER A 101 3.21 11.63 -39.78
C SER A 101 3.90 11.28 -38.45
N GLU A 102 4.77 12.17 -37.97
CA GLU A 102 5.27 12.11 -36.60
C GLU A 102 4.14 12.33 -35.58
N PRO A 103 4.25 11.73 -34.38
CA PRO A 103 3.29 11.91 -33.30
C PRO A 103 3.31 13.34 -32.77
N PHE A 104 2.12 13.90 -32.58
CA PHE A 104 1.94 15.25 -32.05
C PHE A 104 0.77 15.32 -31.04
N PRO A 105 0.93 15.94 -29.86
CA PRO A 105 2.21 16.34 -29.25
C PRO A 105 3.12 15.12 -28.98
N HIS A 106 4.42 15.36 -28.76
CA HIS A 106 5.36 14.27 -28.52
C HIS A 106 4.94 13.52 -27.23
N TYR A 107 5.21 12.22 -27.15
CA TYR A 107 4.79 11.39 -26.00
C TYR A 107 5.22 11.97 -24.64
N PHE A 108 6.39 12.60 -24.61
CA PHE A 108 6.94 13.26 -23.43
C PHE A 108 6.02 14.39 -22.93
N ASP A 109 5.58 15.26 -23.83
CA ASP A 109 4.72 16.41 -23.53
C ASP A 109 3.27 15.96 -23.28
N ALA A 110 2.79 14.99 -24.06
CA ALA A 110 1.41 14.51 -24.01
C ALA A 110 1.12 13.65 -22.77
N CYS A 111 2.09 12.85 -22.35
CA CYS A 111 1.94 11.87 -21.27
C CYS A 111 2.63 12.30 -19.97
N GLY A 112 3.21 13.51 -19.92
CA GLY A 112 3.69 14.15 -18.70
C GLY A 112 4.89 13.45 -18.09
N PHE A 113 5.93 13.24 -18.90
CA PHE A 113 7.26 12.90 -18.36
C PHE A 113 7.91 14.22 -17.98
N GLU A 114 7.76 14.68 -16.74
CA GLU A 114 8.55 15.83 -16.29
C GLU A 114 10.00 15.38 -16.15
N GLU A 115 10.92 16.01 -16.89
CA GLU A 115 12.35 15.94 -16.58
C GLU A 115 12.53 16.72 -15.27
N TYR A 116 12.35 16.03 -14.15
CA TYR A 116 12.66 16.60 -12.84
C TYR A 116 14.17 16.89 -12.80
N GLU A 117 14.52 18.14 -13.08
CA GLU A 117 15.81 18.71 -12.72
C GLU A 117 16.01 18.54 -11.21
N SER A 118 16.90 17.63 -10.81
CA SER A 118 17.70 17.73 -9.58
C SER A 118 17.01 17.82 -8.20
N GLU A 119 15.78 17.32 -8.01
CA GLU A 119 15.21 17.09 -6.65
C GLU A 119 15.13 15.60 -6.26
N THR A 120 15.33 14.69 -7.22
CA THR A 120 15.26 13.22 -7.02
C THR A 120 16.36 12.69 -6.09
N GLY A 121 17.53 13.34 -6.06
CA GLY A 121 18.62 12.96 -5.17
C GLY A 121 18.21 12.95 -3.70
N ASP A 122 17.60 14.03 -3.21
CA ASP A 122 17.28 14.19 -1.78
C ASP A 122 16.18 13.25 -1.32
N GLN A 123 15.17 12.97 -2.15
CA GLN A 123 14.13 11.98 -1.83
C GLN A 123 14.70 10.56 -1.77
N ASP A 124 15.54 10.17 -2.73
CA ASP A 124 16.18 8.84 -2.73
C ASP A 124 17.09 8.66 -1.51
N TYR A 125 17.86 9.68 -1.14
CA TYR A 125 18.65 9.67 0.10
C TYR A 125 17.78 9.56 1.35
N TYR A 126 16.61 10.21 1.40
CA TYR A 126 15.67 10.08 2.51
C TYR A 126 15.13 8.65 2.65
N TYR A 127 14.64 8.05 1.56
CA TYR A 127 14.12 6.68 1.58
C TYR A 127 15.20 5.67 1.97
N LEU A 128 16.41 5.81 1.42
CA LEU A 128 17.54 4.96 1.76
C LEU A 128 17.93 5.07 3.25
N SER A 129 17.92 6.30 3.79
CA SER A 129 18.23 6.56 5.19
C SER A 129 17.19 5.96 6.14
N VAL A 130 15.90 6.18 5.86
CA VAL A 130 14.80 5.59 6.64
C VAL A 130 14.86 4.07 6.58
N LYS A 131 15.21 3.51 5.41
CA LYS A 131 15.45 2.07 5.26
C LYS A 131 16.57 1.55 6.13
N ALA A 132 17.73 2.18 6.10
CA ALA A 132 18.84 1.79 6.94
C ALA A 132 18.46 1.83 8.43
N LEU A 133 17.76 2.88 8.84
CA LEU A 133 17.29 3.06 10.22
C LEU A 133 16.36 1.92 10.67
N TYR A 134 15.29 1.64 9.92
CA TYR A 134 14.36 0.57 10.32
C TYR A 134 15.00 -0.80 10.22
N THR A 135 15.92 -1.04 9.28
CA THR A 135 16.62 -2.32 9.10
C THR A 135 17.49 -2.63 10.32
N VAL A 136 18.28 -1.65 10.77
CA VAL A 136 19.11 -1.77 11.98
C VAL A 136 18.24 -1.87 13.24
N GLY A 137 17.14 -1.11 13.30
CA GLY A 137 16.19 -1.16 14.40
C GLY A 137 15.51 -2.52 14.55
N TYR A 138 14.96 -3.08 13.47
CA TYR A 138 14.28 -4.37 13.48
C TYR A 138 15.26 -5.53 13.74
N SER A 139 16.47 -5.50 13.21
CA SER A 139 17.48 -6.54 13.46
C SER A 139 17.90 -6.57 14.94
N THR A 140 18.20 -5.41 15.52
CA THR A 140 18.53 -5.29 16.95
C THR A 140 17.36 -5.75 17.84
N SER A 141 16.14 -5.34 17.50
CA SER A 141 14.92 -5.75 18.20
C SER A 141 14.70 -7.27 18.10
N LEU A 142 14.93 -7.87 16.94
CA LEU A 142 14.77 -9.31 16.73
C LEU A 142 15.73 -10.13 17.60
N VAL A 143 17.01 -9.74 17.67
CA VAL A 143 18.03 -10.44 18.50
C VAL A 143 17.67 -10.36 19.99
N THR A 144 17.29 -9.17 20.45
CA THR A 144 16.92 -8.92 21.85
C THR A 144 15.63 -9.64 22.24
N LEU A 145 14.58 -9.57 21.41
CA LEU A 145 13.30 -10.26 21.63
C LEU A 145 13.45 -11.78 21.60
N THR A 146 14.26 -12.33 20.69
CA THR A 146 14.55 -13.76 20.66
C THR A 146 15.21 -14.22 21.95
N THR A 147 16.19 -13.46 22.44
CA THR A 147 16.86 -13.74 23.72
C THR A 147 15.88 -13.69 24.88
N ALA A 148 15.02 -12.66 24.95
CA ALA A 148 13.98 -12.54 25.96
C ALA A 148 12.97 -13.69 25.90
N MET A 149 12.55 -14.09 24.71
CA MET A 149 11.61 -15.20 24.50
C MET A 149 12.21 -16.53 24.98
N VAL A 150 13.48 -16.79 24.69
CA VAL A 150 14.19 -17.99 25.17
C VAL A 150 14.25 -18.03 26.70
N ILE A 151 14.55 -16.90 27.35
CA ILE A 151 14.57 -16.80 28.82
C ILE A 151 13.18 -17.13 29.39
N LEU A 152 12.13 -16.48 28.89
CA LEU A 152 10.76 -16.68 29.39
C LEU A 152 10.26 -18.12 29.15
N CYS A 153 10.63 -18.76 28.04
CA CYS A 153 10.27 -20.16 27.74
C CYS A 153 11.05 -21.18 28.59
N ARG A 154 12.32 -20.89 28.91
CA ARG A 154 13.21 -21.81 29.64
C ARG A 154 12.85 -21.90 31.11
N PHE A 155 12.54 -20.76 31.73
CA PHE A 155 12.26 -20.70 33.16
C PHE A 155 10.77 -20.89 33.43
N ARG A 156 10.35 -22.15 33.61
CA ARG A 156 8.96 -22.52 33.95
C ARG A 156 8.41 -21.76 35.17
N LYS A 157 9.28 -21.32 36.09
CA LYS A 157 8.91 -20.50 37.25
C LYS A 157 8.35 -19.12 36.87
N LEU A 158 8.66 -18.62 35.67
CA LEU A 158 8.16 -17.36 35.12
C LEU A 158 6.88 -17.53 34.29
N HIS A 159 6.31 -18.74 34.19
CA HIS A 159 5.08 -18.97 33.43
C HIS A 159 3.85 -18.48 34.21
N CYS A 160 3.56 -17.19 34.06
CA CYS A 160 2.34 -16.54 34.56
C CYS A 160 1.45 -16.12 33.37
N THR A 161 0.15 -15.91 33.59
CA THR A 161 -0.80 -15.41 32.58
C THR A 161 -0.31 -14.12 31.92
N ARG A 162 0.16 -13.16 32.72
CA ARG A 162 0.80 -11.92 32.26
C ARG A 162 2.00 -12.18 31.34
N ASN A 163 2.91 -13.06 31.75
CA ASN A 163 4.10 -13.36 30.95
C ASN A 163 3.74 -14.06 29.64
N PHE A 164 2.64 -14.81 29.59
CA PHE A 164 2.14 -15.37 28.33
C PHE A 164 1.58 -14.30 27.37
N ILE A 165 0.88 -13.28 27.88
CA ILE A 165 0.47 -12.13 27.05
C ILE A 165 1.69 -11.43 26.47
N HIS A 166 2.71 -11.14 27.30
CA HIS A 166 3.98 -10.56 26.82
C HIS A 166 4.71 -11.46 25.81
N MET A 167 4.69 -12.78 25.99
CA MET A 167 5.25 -13.72 25.01
C MET A 167 4.58 -13.59 23.64
N ASN A 168 3.24 -13.51 23.59
CA ASN A 168 2.53 -13.33 22.31
C ASN A 168 2.82 -11.96 21.68
N LEU A 169 2.91 -10.91 22.50
CA LEU A 169 3.35 -9.59 22.04
C LEU A 169 4.75 -9.65 21.43
N PHE A 170 5.71 -10.31 22.08
CA PHE A 170 7.07 -10.49 21.55
C PHE A 170 7.06 -11.26 20.24
N VAL A 171 6.28 -12.34 20.14
CA VAL A 171 6.08 -13.08 18.89
C VAL A 171 5.51 -12.17 17.80
N SER A 172 4.55 -11.31 18.11
CA SER A 172 4.00 -10.36 17.13
C SER A 172 5.04 -9.36 16.61
N PHE A 173 5.94 -8.87 17.47
CA PHE A 173 7.06 -8.02 17.07
C PHE A 173 8.10 -8.77 16.23
N MET A 174 8.41 -10.02 16.57
CA MET A 174 9.29 -10.87 15.77
C MET A 174 8.71 -11.13 14.37
N LEU A 175 7.43 -11.47 14.28
CA LEU A 175 6.72 -11.65 13.01
C LEU A 175 6.72 -10.37 12.17
N ARG A 176 6.49 -9.20 12.79
CA ARG A 176 6.58 -7.89 12.11
C ARG A 176 7.96 -7.66 11.53
N ALA A 177 9.03 -7.85 12.31
CA ALA A 177 10.40 -7.67 11.83
C ALA A 177 10.73 -8.64 10.68
N ILE A 178 10.39 -9.92 10.82
CA ILE A 178 10.62 -10.93 9.77
C ILE A 178 9.82 -10.58 8.50
N SER A 179 8.56 -10.15 8.63
CA SER A 179 7.73 -9.79 7.47
C SER A 179 8.29 -8.58 6.71
N VAL A 180 8.87 -7.60 7.40
CA VAL A 180 9.53 -6.44 6.76
C VAL A 180 10.75 -6.90 5.96
N PHE A 181 11.58 -7.77 6.52
CA PHE A 181 12.74 -8.30 5.78
C PHE A 181 12.34 -9.11 4.56
N ILE A 182 11.27 -9.91 4.64
CA ILE A 182 10.76 -10.67 3.49
C ILE A 182 10.20 -9.71 2.42
N LYS A 183 9.44 -8.70 2.84
CA LYS A 183 8.90 -7.66 1.95
C LYS A 183 10.02 -6.91 1.23
N ASP A 184 11.06 -6.51 1.95
CA ASP A 184 12.18 -5.82 1.35
C ASP A 184 12.96 -6.74 0.43
N TRP A 185 13.24 -7.99 0.84
CA TRP A 185 13.92 -8.95 -0.02
C TRP A 185 13.22 -9.13 -1.37
N ILE A 186 11.90 -9.26 -1.39
CA ILE A 186 11.14 -9.41 -2.64
C ILE A 186 11.15 -8.11 -3.46
N LEU A 187 10.95 -6.96 -2.82
CA LEU A 187 10.89 -5.65 -3.50
C LEU A 187 12.26 -5.24 -4.10
N TYR A 188 13.36 -5.58 -3.44
CA TYR A 188 14.71 -5.29 -3.94
C TYR A 188 15.17 -6.26 -5.04
N ALA A 189 14.76 -7.53 -4.98
CA ALA A 189 15.04 -8.48 -6.06
C ALA A 189 14.37 -8.07 -7.39
N GLU A 190 13.24 -7.36 -7.32
CA GLU A 190 12.51 -6.84 -8.48
C GLU A 190 13.17 -5.63 -9.15
N GLN A 191 14.03 -4.87 -8.46
CA GLN A 191 14.69 -3.69 -9.04
C GLN A 191 15.86 -4.06 -9.97
N ASP A 192 16.51 -5.21 -9.74
CA ASP A 192 17.66 -5.70 -10.53
C ASP A 192 17.27 -6.69 -11.64
N SER A 193 16.03 -7.22 -11.65
CA SER A 193 15.60 -8.22 -12.62
C SER A 193 14.30 -7.81 -13.32
N ASN A 194 14.42 -7.43 -14.60
CA ASN A 194 13.37 -7.21 -15.60
C ASN A 194 11.93 -7.20 -15.04
N HIS A 195 11.30 -6.00 -15.00
CA HIS A 195 9.91 -5.64 -14.61
C HIS A 195 8.73 -6.48 -15.19
N CYS A 196 8.89 -7.79 -15.33
CA CYS A 196 7.91 -8.76 -15.83
C CYS A 196 7.32 -9.62 -14.70
N PHE A 197 7.82 -9.49 -13.45
CA PHE A 197 7.34 -10.21 -12.27
C PHE A 197 6.15 -9.54 -11.54
N LEU A 198 5.64 -8.43 -12.08
CA LEU A 198 4.61 -7.54 -11.49
C LEU A 198 3.26 -8.22 -11.16
N SER A 199 3.07 -9.51 -11.42
CA SER A 199 1.81 -10.23 -11.14
C SER A 199 2.03 -11.63 -10.58
N THR A 200 3.18 -11.89 -9.97
CA THR A 200 3.46 -13.19 -9.38
C THR A 200 2.62 -13.37 -8.11
N VAL A 201 1.96 -14.53 -7.98
CA VAL A 201 1.15 -14.89 -6.79
C VAL A 201 1.97 -14.81 -5.50
N GLU A 202 3.28 -15.03 -5.60
CA GLU A 202 4.23 -14.93 -4.49
C GLU A 202 4.31 -13.50 -3.90
N CYS A 203 4.38 -12.49 -4.76
CA CYS A 203 4.46 -11.08 -4.34
C CYS A 203 3.18 -10.68 -3.58
N LYS A 204 2.01 -11.05 -4.12
CA LYS A 204 0.70 -10.83 -3.48
C LYS A 204 0.61 -11.54 -2.11
N ALA A 205 1.08 -12.79 -2.02
CA ALA A 205 1.08 -13.55 -0.77
C ALA A 205 1.98 -12.91 0.29
N VAL A 206 3.16 -12.42 -0.08
CA VAL A 206 4.07 -11.68 0.83
C VAL A 206 3.40 -10.41 1.34
N MET A 207 2.71 -9.65 0.48
CA MET A 207 2.04 -8.42 0.89
C MET A 207 0.87 -8.68 1.85
N VAL A 208 0.07 -9.72 1.61
CA VAL A 208 -0.97 -10.15 2.57
C VAL A 208 -0.36 -10.54 3.90
N PHE A 209 0.73 -11.31 3.88
CA PHE A 209 1.44 -11.72 5.10
C PHE A 209 2.00 -10.51 5.87
N PHE A 210 2.60 -9.55 5.18
CA PHE A 210 3.08 -8.30 5.76
C PHE A 210 1.96 -7.53 6.47
N HIS A 211 0.82 -7.33 5.79
CA HIS A 211 -0.33 -6.65 6.38
C HIS A 211 -0.85 -7.39 7.62
N TYR A 212 -0.91 -8.72 7.59
CA TYR A 212 -1.28 -9.53 8.75
C TYR A 212 -0.32 -9.32 9.93
N CYS A 213 0.99 -9.39 9.71
CA CYS A 213 1.98 -9.21 10.77
C CYS A 213 1.92 -7.80 11.39
N VAL A 214 1.72 -6.76 10.57
CA VAL A 214 1.58 -5.38 11.05
C VAL A 214 0.30 -5.22 11.87
N VAL A 215 -0.86 -5.61 11.34
CA VAL A 215 -2.14 -5.48 12.04
C VAL A 215 -2.13 -6.28 13.34
N SER A 216 -1.62 -7.51 13.31
CA SER A 216 -1.48 -8.36 14.51
C SER A 216 -0.63 -7.71 15.60
N ASN A 217 0.46 -7.02 15.25
CA ASN A 217 1.28 -6.32 16.23
C ASN A 217 0.50 -5.20 16.94
N TYR A 218 -0.30 -4.42 16.21
CA TYR A 218 -1.17 -3.40 16.80
C TYR A 218 -2.25 -4.00 17.71
N PHE A 219 -2.88 -5.10 17.31
CA PHE A 219 -3.88 -5.77 18.14
C PHE A 219 -3.29 -6.39 19.41
N TRP A 220 -2.06 -6.93 19.37
CA TRP A 220 -1.41 -7.44 20.57
C TRP A 220 -1.00 -6.32 21.54
N LEU A 221 -0.59 -5.15 21.05
CA LEU A 221 -0.39 -3.94 21.87
C LEU A 221 -1.70 -3.50 22.55
N PHE A 222 -2.81 -3.53 21.81
CA PHE A 222 -4.14 -3.23 22.37
C PHE A 222 -4.56 -4.26 23.43
N ILE A 223 -4.36 -5.56 23.19
CA ILE A 223 -4.70 -6.62 24.15
C ILE A 223 -3.88 -6.52 25.44
N GLU A 224 -2.60 -6.17 25.34
CA GLU A 224 -1.77 -5.92 26.53
C GLU A 224 -2.32 -4.76 27.37
N GLY A 225 -2.68 -3.63 26.74
CA GLY A 225 -3.30 -2.49 27.41
C GLY A 225 -4.65 -2.83 28.05
N LEU A 226 -5.51 -3.55 27.32
CA LEU A 226 -6.80 -4.02 27.80
C LEU A 226 -6.66 -5.00 28.98
N TYR A 227 -5.69 -5.92 28.92
CA TYR A 227 -5.41 -6.87 29.99
C TYR A 227 -4.97 -6.14 31.27
N LEU A 228 -4.04 -5.18 31.17
CA LEU A 228 -3.60 -4.39 32.32
C LEU A 228 -4.73 -3.56 32.93
N PHE A 229 -5.53 -2.90 32.10
CA PHE A 229 -6.67 -2.11 32.57
C PHE A 229 -7.72 -2.99 33.28
N THR A 230 -8.09 -4.13 32.67
CA THR A 230 -9.07 -5.06 33.24
C THR A 230 -8.60 -5.59 34.59
N LEU A 231 -7.31 -5.93 34.73
CA LEU A 231 -6.73 -6.40 35.99
C LEU A 231 -6.85 -5.38 37.13
N LEU A 232 -6.76 -4.08 36.83
CA LEU A 232 -6.83 -3.01 37.84
C LEU A 232 -8.27 -2.66 38.25
N VAL A 233 -9.23 -2.77 37.33
CA VAL A 233 -10.64 -2.41 37.57
C VAL A 233 -11.44 -3.60 38.11
N GLU A 234 -11.20 -4.80 37.58
CA GLU A 234 -12.03 -5.98 37.80
C GLU A 234 -11.22 -7.12 38.44
N THR A 235 -11.15 -7.15 39.77
CA THR A 235 -10.30 -8.07 40.53
C THR A 235 -10.91 -9.46 40.82
N PHE A 236 -12.15 -9.74 40.42
CA PHE A 236 -12.92 -10.90 40.89
C PHE A 236 -13.35 -11.93 39.83
N PHE A 237 -12.86 -11.87 38.58
CA PHE A 237 -13.36 -12.69 37.48
C PHE A 237 -12.47 -13.90 37.10
N PRO A 238 -13.04 -14.98 36.51
CA PRO A 238 -12.30 -16.20 36.18
C PRO A 238 -11.32 -15.98 35.01
N GLU A 239 -10.03 -15.77 35.34
CA GLU A 239 -8.92 -15.43 34.42
C GLU A 239 -8.79 -16.36 33.20
N ARG A 240 -9.07 -17.67 33.34
CA ARG A 240 -8.82 -18.68 32.30
C ARG A 240 -9.70 -18.50 31.05
N ARG A 241 -10.97 -18.10 31.20
CA ARG A 241 -11.90 -17.95 30.07
C ARG A 241 -11.60 -16.68 29.28
N TYR A 242 -11.37 -15.56 29.96
CA TYR A 242 -11.03 -14.29 29.33
C TYR A 242 -9.69 -14.36 28.60
N PHE A 243 -8.70 -15.06 29.17
CA PHE A 243 -7.42 -15.29 28.52
C PHE A 243 -7.55 -15.98 27.14
N TYR A 244 -8.39 -17.02 27.03
CA TYR A 244 -8.65 -17.67 25.75
C TYR A 244 -9.31 -16.71 24.74
N TRP A 245 -10.26 -15.89 25.19
CA TRP A 245 -10.86 -14.84 24.36
C TRP A 245 -9.85 -13.79 23.89
N TYR A 246 -8.92 -13.36 24.74
CA TYR A 246 -7.87 -12.42 24.34
C TYR A 246 -6.98 -12.98 23.23
N ILE A 247 -6.62 -14.26 23.28
CA ILE A 247 -5.82 -14.91 22.21
C ILE A 247 -6.62 -14.96 20.90
N ILE A 248 -7.91 -15.32 20.96
CA ILE A 248 -8.79 -15.31 19.79
C ILE A 248 -8.88 -13.91 19.19
N ILE A 249 -9.05 -12.87 20.01
CA ILE A 249 -9.17 -11.50 19.51
C ILE A 249 -7.83 -11.02 18.93
N GLY A 250 -6.71 -11.34 19.59
CA GLY A 250 -5.36 -10.91 19.21
C GLY A 250 -4.89 -11.47 17.86
N TRP A 251 -5.17 -12.74 17.55
CA TRP A 251 -4.78 -13.37 16.28
C TRP A 251 -5.93 -13.44 15.26
N GLY A 252 -7.16 -13.64 15.74
CA GLY A 252 -8.33 -13.83 14.89
C GLY A 252 -8.81 -12.55 14.22
N THR A 253 -8.89 -11.43 14.96
CA THR A 253 -9.34 -10.15 14.37
C THR A 253 -8.44 -9.69 13.22
N PRO A 254 -7.10 -9.68 13.34
CA PRO A 254 -6.20 -9.40 12.21
C PRO A 254 -6.42 -10.33 11.01
N THR A 255 -6.61 -11.63 11.26
CA THR A 255 -6.86 -12.62 10.20
C THR A 255 -8.13 -12.27 9.42
N VAL A 256 -9.22 -11.94 10.11
CA VAL A 256 -10.49 -11.56 9.49
C VAL A 256 -10.33 -10.26 8.70
N CYS A 257 -9.78 -9.20 9.29
CA CYS A 257 -9.62 -7.90 8.62
C CYS A 257 -8.76 -8.02 7.34
N VAL A 258 -7.63 -8.72 7.42
CA VAL A 258 -6.73 -8.88 6.26
C VAL A 258 -7.33 -9.79 5.21
N SER A 259 -8.03 -10.86 5.59
CA SER A 259 -8.71 -11.71 4.61
C SER A 259 -9.82 -10.96 3.85
N VAL A 260 -10.61 -10.14 4.54
CA VAL A 260 -11.64 -9.30 3.91
C VAL A 260 -11.01 -8.29 2.96
N TRP A 261 -9.95 -7.60 3.38
CA TRP A 261 -9.21 -6.69 2.53
C TRP A 261 -8.63 -7.39 1.28
N ALA A 262 -7.99 -8.55 1.45
CA ALA A 262 -7.41 -9.32 0.34
C ALA A 262 -8.49 -9.79 -0.65
N MET A 263 -9.65 -10.24 -0.17
CA MET A 263 -10.77 -10.63 -1.03
C MET A 263 -11.35 -9.44 -1.80
N LEU A 264 -11.50 -8.29 -1.13
CA LEU A 264 -11.94 -7.06 -1.78
C LEU A 264 -10.93 -6.61 -2.86
N ARG A 265 -9.63 -6.72 -2.58
CA ARG A 265 -8.57 -6.38 -3.54
C ARG A 265 -8.58 -7.32 -4.75
N LEU A 266 -8.71 -8.63 -4.54
CA LEU A 266 -8.83 -9.62 -5.61
C LEU A 266 -10.04 -9.38 -6.52
N TYR A 267 -11.16 -8.90 -5.97
CA TYR A 267 -12.40 -8.73 -6.73
C TYR A 267 -12.47 -7.38 -7.46
N PHE A 268 -12.03 -6.30 -6.83
CA PHE A 268 -12.21 -4.94 -7.36
C PHE A 268 -10.97 -4.38 -8.05
N ASP A 269 -9.75 -4.73 -7.62
CA ASP A 269 -8.53 -4.08 -8.10
C ASP A 269 -7.30 -4.99 -7.95
N ASP A 270 -7.20 -5.97 -8.86
CA ASP A 270 -6.10 -6.94 -8.89
C ASP A 270 -4.91 -6.46 -9.75
N THR A 271 -4.40 -5.27 -9.45
CA THR A 271 -3.30 -4.64 -10.17
C THR A 271 -1.98 -4.75 -9.39
N GLY A 272 -0.90 -5.12 -10.09
CA GLY A 272 0.46 -5.17 -9.53
C GLY A 272 0.65 -6.15 -8.35
N CYS A 273 1.56 -5.79 -7.44
CA CYS A 273 1.89 -6.55 -6.23
C CYS A 273 1.13 -6.10 -4.95
N TRP A 274 0.09 -5.26 -5.06
CA TRP A 274 -0.64 -4.71 -3.89
C TRP A 274 0.25 -3.95 -2.88
N ASP A 275 1.33 -3.32 -3.35
CA ASP A 275 2.17 -2.40 -2.56
C ASP A 275 1.67 -0.97 -2.60
N MET A 276 1.04 -0.57 -3.71
CA MET A 276 0.38 0.72 -3.84
C MET A 276 -1.13 0.59 -3.59
N ASN A 277 -1.65 1.51 -2.79
CA ASN A 277 -3.04 1.56 -2.36
C ASN A 277 -3.74 2.81 -2.92
N ASP A 278 -4.01 2.81 -4.22
CA ASP A 278 -4.59 3.97 -4.91
C ASP A 278 -6.03 4.24 -4.44
N ASN A 279 -6.80 3.18 -4.14
CA ASN A 279 -8.16 3.32 -3.63
C ASN A 279 -8.16 3.52 -2.10
N THR A 280 -8.40 4.76 -1.68
CA THR A 280 -8.50 5.16 -0.27
C THR A 280 -9.54 4.33 0.49
N ALA A 281 -10.66 3.95 -0.12
CA ALA A 281 -11.71 3.17 0.56
C ALA A 281 -11.25 1.75 0.92
N LEU A 282 -10.51 1.09 0.02
CA LEU A 282 -9.92 -0.23 0.30
C LEU A 282 -8.85 -0.13 1.39
N TRP A 283 -8.07 0.94 1.40
CA TRP A 283 -7.03 1.14 2.42
C TRP A 283 -7.60 1.30 3.82
N TRP A 284 -8.74 1.98 3.96
CA TRP A 284 -9.42 2.15 5.25
C TRP A 284 -9.89 0.85 5.90
N VAL A 285 -10.05 -0.24 5.14
CA VAL A 285 -10.40 -1.57 5.69
C VAL A 285 -9.29 -2.08 6.62
N ILE A 286 -8.03 -1.79 6.33
CA ILE A 286 -6.88 -2.14 7.18
C ILE A 286 -6.57 -1.00 8.16
N LYS A 287 -6.50 0.24 7.66
CA LYS A 287 -6.12 1.41 8.45
C LYS A 287 -7.11 1.70 9.58
N GLY A 288 -8.41 1.53 9.33
CA GLY A 288 -9.48 1.80 10.30
C GLY A 288 -9.35 1.01 11.60
N PRO A 289 -9.31 -0.34 11.56
CA PRO A 289 -9.08 -1.16 12.75
C PRO A 289 -7.79 -0.83 13.50
N VAL A 290 -6.71 -0.54 12.79
CA VAL A 290 -5.42 -0.16 13.39
C VAL A 290 -5.55 1.15 14.17
N VAL A 291 -6.06 2.21 13.53
CA VAL A 291 -6.24 3.52 14.18
C VAL A 291 -7.22 3.41 15.35
N GLY A 292 -8.31 2.66 15.19
CA GLY A 292 -9.27 2.38 16.27
C GLY A 292 -8.62 1.73 17.48
N SER A 293 -7.78 0.70 17.27
CA SER A 293 -7.06 0.04 18.38
C SER A 293 -6.09 0.98 19.10
N ILE A 294 -5.44 1.90 18.37
CA ILE A 294 -4.52 2.89 18.95
C ILE A 294 -5.30 3.89 19.80
N MET A 295 -6.44 4.39 19.30
CA MET A 295 -7.28 5.34 20.04
C MET A 295 -7.81 4.74 21.33
N VAL A 296 -8.33 3.50 21.30
CA VAL A 296 -8.80 2.83 22.50
C VAL A 296 -7.65 2.57 23.48
N ASN A 297 -6.50 2.09 22.99
CA ASN A 297 -5.34 1.85 23.85
C ASN A 297 -4.85 3.12 24.54
N PHE A 298 -4.91 4.27 23.86
CA PHE A 298 -4.57 5.56 24.48
C PHE A 298 -5.53 5.92 25.63
N VAL A 299 -6.84 5.73 25.46
CA VAL A 299 -7.82 5.96 26.54
C VAL A 299 -7.57 5.02 27.72
N LEU A 300 -7.28 3.74 27.46
CA LEU A 300 -6.94 2.76 28.48
C LEU A 300 -5.66 3.15 29.24
N PHE A 301 -4.64 3.63 28.53
CA PHE A 301 -3.40 4.11 29.13
C PHE A 301 -3.64 5.26 30.11
N ILE A 302 -4.44 6.27 29.72
CA ILE A 302 -4.80 7.37 30.64
C ILE A 302 -5.56 6.83 31.86
N GLY A 303 -6.51 5.91 31.66
CA GLY A 303 -7.23 5.25 32.75
C GLY A 303 -6.32 4.53 33.75
N ILE A 304 -5.33 3.78 33.26
CA ILE A 304 -4.33 3.09 34.09
C ILE A 304 -3.53 4.10 34.92
N ILE A 305 -3.06 5.19 34.30
CA ILE A 305 -2.30 6.23 35.00
C ILE A 305 -3.15 6.89 36.11
N VAL A 306 -4.42 7.19 35.84
CA VAL A 306 -5.33 7.75 36.86
C VAL A 306 -5.49 6.80 38.05
N ILE A 307 -5.75 5.51 37.80
CA ILE A 307 -5.89 4.51 38.87
C ILE A 307 -4.58 4.39 39.66
N LEU A 308 -3.43 4.36 38.97
CA LEU A 308 -2.12 4.27 39.59
C LEU A 308 -1.83 5.48 40.49
N VAL A 309 -2.13 6.69 40.02
CA VAL A 309 -1.97 7.91 40.83
C VAL A 309 -2.90 7.91 42.03
N GLN A 310 -4.16 7.48 41.88
CA GLN A 310 -5.11 7.36 43.00
C GLN A 310 -4.62 6.37 44.07
N LYS A 311 -4.01 5.24 43.65
CA LYS A 311 -3.43 4.26 44.56
C LYS A 311 -2.15 4.75 45.24
N LEU A 312 -1.34 5.57 44.58
CA LEU A 312 -0.17 6.20 45.18
C LEU A 312 -0.54 7.33 46.15
N GLN A 313 -1.67 8.00 45.91
CA GLN A 313 -2.14 9.12 46.72
C GLN A 313 -3.03 8.70 47.89
N SER A 314 -3.58 7.49 47.91
CA SER A 314 -4.23 6.96 49.11
C SER A 314 -3.15 6.73 50.17
N PRO A 315 -3.12 7.49 51.28
CA PRO A 315 -2.20 7.20 52.36
C PRO A 315 -2.58 5.82 52.88
N ASP A 316 -1.62 4.90 52.95
CA ASP A 316 -1.75 3.74 53.81
C ASP A 316 -2.19 4.27 55.19
N MET A 317 -3.44 3.99 55.57
CA MET A 317 -3.96 4.24 56.92
C MET A 317 -3.11 3.40 57.88
N GLY A 318 -2.01 3.95 58.37
CA GLY A 318 -1.07 3.15 59.14
C GLY A 318 0.22 3.85 59.56
N GLY A 319 0.12 5.07 60.10
CA GLY A 319 1.12 5.62 61.02
C GLY A 319 2.19 6.52 60.40
N ASN A 320 2.14 7.82 60.68
CA ASN A 320 2.76 8.30 61.91
C ASN A 320 2.25 9.70 62.28
N GLU A 321 2.14 9.89 63.58
CA GLU A 321 1.67 11.06 64.30
C GLU A 321 2.61 12.26 64.09
N SER A 322 2.04 13.44 63.84
CA SER A 322 2.51 14.73 64.37
C SER A 322 1.75 15.88 63.70
N SER A 323 0.67 16.32 64.35
CA SER A 323 0.19 17.72 64.39
C SER A 323 -1.31 17.73 64.69
N ILE A 324 -1.65 17.37 65.92
CA ILE A 324 -2.87 17.90 66.54
C ILE A 324 -2.36 18.79 67.67
N TYR A 325 -2.30 20.09 67.38
CA TYR A 325 -2.27 21.14 68.38
C TYR A 325 -3.65 21.15 69.07
N LEU A 326 -3.71 20.67 70.31
CA LEU A 326 -4.43 21.27 71.44
C LEU A 326 -4.28 20.44 72.72
#